data_AF-A0A0E3L3F7-F1
#
_entry.id   AF-A0A0E3L3F7-F1
#
_cell.length_a   1.000
_cell.length_b   1.000
_cell.length_c   1.000
_cell.angle_alpha   90.00
_cell.angle_beta   90.00
_cell.angle_gamma   90.00
#
_symmetry.space_group_name_H-M   'P 1'
#
loop_
_entity.id
_entity.type
_entity.pdbx_description
1 polymer ?
#
loop_
_entity_poly.entity_id
_entity_poly.type
_entity_poly.pdbx_seq_one_letter_code
_entity_poly.pdbx_strand_id
1 'polypeptide(L)' 'MKEVRIQKDISDFTVPVTIGTEESVGEEFKIIAVLANESAQEEFENYLETATVRHWPGMNNLPEGAEEYCIVKVTRK' A
#
# COMPACT_ATOMS: atom_id res chain seq x y z
N MET A 1 13.16 -2.57 -10.55
CA MET A 1 12.87 -2.66 -9.10
C MET A 1 12.94 -1.26 -8.53
N LYS A 2 11.95 -0.82 -7.73
CA LYS A 2 11.94 0.55 -7.18
C LYS A 2 11.55 0.49 -5.72
N GLU A 3 12.48 0.88 -4.86
CA GLU A 3 12.26 0.97 -3.42
C GLU A 3 11.51 2.26 -3.09
N VAL A 4 10.63 2.19 -2.10
CA VAL A 4 9.86 3.35 -1.62
C VAL A 4 10.15 3.54 -0.15
N ARG A 5 10.43 4.80 0.25
CA ARG A 5 10.74 5.19 1.62
C ARG A 5 9.59 6.07 2.13
N ILE A 6 9.09 5.77 3.33
CA ILE A 6 8.00 6.52 3.98
C ILE A 6 8.60 7.13 5.25
N GLN A 7 8.49 8.44 5.47
CA GLN A 7 9.16 9.16 6.56
C GLN A 7 8.22 10.14 7.27
N LYS A 8 8.19 10.11 8.62
CA LYS A 8 7.99 11.26 9.53
C LYS A 8 8.23 10.85 11.00
N ASP A 9 8.82 11.80 11.75
CA ASP A 9 9.53 11.70 13.04
C ASP A 9 9.27 10.56 14.06
N ILE A 10 10.39 10.18 14.70
CA ILE A 10 10.67 9.38 15.94
C ILE A 10 11.12 7.91 15.77
N SER A 11 10.90 7.27 14.62
CA SER A 11 11.66 6.05 14.28
C SER A 11 11.56 5.77 12.78
N ASP A 12 12.69 5.69 12.10
CA ASP A 12 12.72 5.38 10.67
C ASP A 12 12.17 3.97 10.43
N PHE A 13 10.99 3.88 9.81
CA PHE A 13 10.46 2.62 9.31
C PHE A 13 10.53 2.61 7.78
N THR A 14 11.38 1.74 7.24
CA THR A 14 11.51 1.54 5.79
C THR A 14 10.93 0.19 5.43
N VAL A 15 9.93 0.18 4.53
CA VAL A 15 9.37 -1.05 3.97
C VAL A 15 9.71 -1.13 2.50
N PRO A 16 10.53 -2.10 2.06
CA PRO A 16 10.71 -2.35 0.65
C PRO A 16 9.42 -2.93 0.07
N VAL A 17 8.88 -2.28 -0.96
CA VAL A 17 7.70 -2.75 -1.71
C VAL A 17 8.05 -2.93 -3.18
N THR A 18 7.45 -3.93 -3.83
CA THR A 18 7.57 -4.17 -5.28
C THR A 18 6.20 -4.00 -5.90
N ILE A 19 6.10 -3.17 -6.95
CA ILE A 19 4.83 -2.78 -7.56
C ILE A 19 4.91 -2.90 -9.08
N GLY A 20 3.87 -3.51 -9.67
CA GLY A 20 3.74 -3.74 -11.11
C GLY A 20 4.59 -4.89 -11.64
N THR A 21 4.31 -5.30 -12.88
CA THR A 21 5.09 -6.31 -13.63
C THR A 21 5.96 -5.64 -14.69
N GLU A 22 6.76 -6.39 -15.45
CA GLU A 22 7.52 -5.83 -16.59
C GLU A 22 6.62 -5.12 -17.62
N GLU A 23 5.36 -5.51 -17.71
CA GLU A 23 4.37 -4.92 -18.62
C GLU A 23 3.84 -3.58 -18.10
N SER A 24 4.00 -3.27 -16.81
CA SER A 24 3.53 -2.03 -16.17
C SER A 24 4.39 -0.78 -16.48
N VAL A 25 5.26 -0.81 -17.50
CA VAL A 25 6.12 0.33 -17.84
C VAL A 25 5.27 1.52 -18.28
N GLY A 26 5.52 2.70 -17.70
CA GLY A 26 4.74 3.92 -17.93
C GLY A 26 3.53 4.08 -17.02
N GLU A 27 3.14 3.04 -16.26
CA GLU A 27 2.01 3.13 -15.32
C GLU A 27 2.37 3.96 -14.07
N GLU A 28 1.41 4.75 -13.59
CA GLU A 28 1.49 5.47 -12.31
C GLU A 28 0.81 4.66 -11.22
N PHE A 29 1.54 4.44 -10.12
CA PHE A 29 1.04 3.81 -8.91
C PHE A 29 0.94 4.85 -7.79
N LYS A 30 -0.17 4.84 -7.05
CA LYS A 30 -0.34 5.60 -5.80
C LYS A 30 -0.19 4.64 -4.63
N ILE A 31 0.81 4.87 -3.79
CA ILE A 31 1.03 4.13 -2.54
C ILE A 31 0.54 5.01 -1.41
N ILE A 32 -0.29 4.47 -0.54
CA ILE A 32 -0.89 5.18 0.58
C ILE A 32 -0.47 4.47 1.85
N ALA A 33 0.27 5.15 2.72
CA ALA A 33 0.43 4.73 4.11
C ALA A 33 -0.77 5.23 4.90
N VAL A 34 -1.32 4.38 5.76
CA VAL A 34 -2.45 4.73 6.61
C VAL A 34 -2.16 4.42 8.07
N LEU A 35 -2.72 5.22 8.96
CA LEU A 35 -2.88 4.84 10.36
C LEU A 35 -4.21 4.10 10.48
N ALA A 36 -4.19 2.88 11.01
CA ALA A 36 -5.38 2.05 11.17
C ALA A 36 -5.69 1.89 12.66
N ASN A 37 -6.95 2.10 13.02
CA ASN A 37 -7.47 1.61 14.30
C ASN A 37 -7.74 0.09 14.24
N GLU A 38 -8.22 -0.50 15.34
CA GLU A 38 -8.46 -1.94 15.43
C GLU A 38 -9.44 -2.46 14.35
N SER A 39 -10.53 -1.73 14.08
CA SER A 39 -11.50 -2.11 13.04
C SER A 39 -10.89 -2.08 11.64
N ALA A 40 -10.17 -1.02 11.30
CA ALA A 40 -9.50 -0.90 10.01
C ALA A 40 -8.41 -1.96 9.85
N GLN A 41 -7.69 -2.28 10.93
CA GLN A 41 -6.68 -3.33 10.93
C GLN A 41 -7.30 -4.70 10.60
N GLU A 42 -8.41 -5.05 11.25
CA GLU A 42 -9.13 -6.31 11.00
C GLU A 42 -9.59 -6.39 9.53
N GLU A 43 -10.12 -5.30 8.95
CA GLU A 43 -10.51 -5.27 7.54
C GLU A 43 -9.31 -5.46 6.59
N PHE A 44 -8.16 -4.86 6.89
CA PHE A 44 -6.95 -5.08 6.10
C PHE A 44 -6.42 -6.51 6.22
N GLU A 45 -6.46 -7.10 7.42
CA GLU A 45 -6.06 -8.49 7.64
C GLU A 45 -6.98 -9.45 6.88
N ASN A 46 -8.31 -9.27 6.98
CA ASN A 46 -9.30 -10.03 6.22
C ASN A 46 -9.08 -9.90 4.71
N TYR A 47 -8.79 -8.68 4.22
CA TYR A 47 -8.45 -8.47 2.82
C TYR A 47 -7.20 -9.28 2.41
N LEU A 48 -6.15 -9.26 3.22
CA LEU A 48 -4.93 -10.02 2.96
C LEU A 48 -5.15 -11.53 2.95
N GLU A 49 -6.09 -12.05 3.75
CA GLU A 49 -6.48 -13.47 3.72
C GLU A 49 -7.20 -13.84 2.42
N THR A 50 -8.00 -12.92 1.86
CA THR A 50 -8.66 -13.14 0.56
C THR A 50 -7.73 -12.96 -0.64
N ALA A 51 -6.64 -12.21 -0.45
CA ALA A 51 -5.64 -11.99 -1.48
C ALA A 51 -4.78 -13.25 -1.66
N THR A 52 -4.62 -13.68 -2.91
CA THR A 52 -3.69 -14.75 -3.26
C THR A 52 -2.59 -14.21 -4.15
N VAL A 53 -1.49 -14.95 -4.27
CA VAL A 53 -0.34 -14.57 -5.12
C VAL A 53 -0.75 -14.19 -6.56
N ARG A 54 -1.86 -14.73 -7.07
CA ARG A 54 -2.34 -14.50 -8.44
C ARG A 54 -3.62 -13.69 -8.55
N HIS A 55 -4.29 -13.40 -7.44
CA HIS A 55 -5.56 -12.69 -7.45
C HIS A 55 -5.66 -11.74 -6.26
N TRP A 56 -5.79 -10.47 -6.60
CA TRP A 56 -6.04 -9.39 -5.65
C TRP A 56 -7.43 -8.85 -6.01
N PRO A 57 -8.45 -9.04 -5.15
CA PRO A 57 -9.82 -8.63 -5.47
C PRO A 57 -9.96 -7.10 -5.56
N GLY A 58 -8.94 -6.37 -5.12
CA GLY A 58 -8.95 -4.92 -5.04
C GLY A 58 -9.69 -4.43 -3.80
N MET A 59 -9.38 -3.21 -3.38
CA MET A 59 -10.03 -2.54 -2.26
C MET A 59 -10.42 -1.14 -2.75
N ASN A 60 -11.72 -0.91 -2.94
CA ASN A 60 -12.21 0.31 -3.60
C ASN A 60 -12.04 1.55 -2.72
N ASN A 61 -12.15 1.39 -1.40
CA ASN A 61 -12.04 2.48 -0.43
C ASN A 61 -11.20 2.02 0.76
N LEU A 62 -10.60 2.97 1.46
CA LEU A 62 -10.00 2.69 2.76
C LEU A 62 -11.11 2.31 3.75
N PRO A 63 -10.88 1.31 4.62
CA PRO A 63 -11.85 0.90 5.64
C PRO A 63 -12.10 2.04 6.65
N GLU A 64 -13.26 1.99 7.30
CA GLU A 64 -13.57 2.97 8.35
C GLU A 64 -12.56 2.84 9.49
N GLY A 65 -12.03 3.98 9.95
CA GLY A 65 -10.96 4.00 10.96
C GLY A 65 -9.53 3.96 10.41
N ALA A 66 -9.38 3.95 9.08
CA ALA A 66 -8.11 4.24 8.43
C ALA A 66 -7.98 5.75 8.10
N GLU A 67 -6.83 6.33 8.43
CA GLU A 67 -6.49 7.72 8.10
C GLU A 67 -5.24 7.75 7.20
N GLU A 68 -5.30 8.48 6.08
CA GLU A 68 -4.14 8.65 5.20
C GLU A 68 -3.00 9.37 5.91
N TYR A 69 -1.87 8.68 6.10
CA TYR A 69 -0.66 9.23 6.70
C TYR A 69 0.25 9.89 5.66
N CYS A 70 0.45 9.20 4.53
CA CYS A 70 1.34 9.65 3.47
C CYS A 70 0.91 9.05 2.13
N ILE A 71 1.09 9.82 1.06
CA ILE A 71 0.89 9.36 -0.32
C ILE A 71 2.20 9.51 -1.08
N VAL A 72 2.63 8.43 -1.73
CA VAL A 72 3.74 8.44 -2.67
C VAL A 72 3.22 8.04 -4.05
N LYS A 73 3.47 8.89 -5.05
CA LYS A 73 3.21 8.58 -6.45
C LYS A 73 4.46 8.07 -7.13
N VAL A 74 4.34 6.97 -7.84
CA VAL A 74 5.47 6.27 -8.45
C VAL A 74 5.11 5.87 -9.87
N THR A 75 5.74 6.52 -10.85
CA THR A 75 5.71 6.01 -12.23
C THR A 75 6.78 4.92 -12.38
N ARG A 76 6.39 3.77 -12.94
CA ARG A 76 7.33 2.73 -13.36
C ARG A 76 8.01 3.20 -14.65
N LYS A 77 9.33 3.35 -14.60
CA LYS A 77 10.15 3.69 -15.75
C LYS A 77 10.60 2.43 -16.47
#